data_AF-A0A3B9YW04-F1
#
_entry.id   AF-A0A3B9YW04-F1
#
_cell.length_a   1.000
_cell.length_b   1.000
_cell.length_c   1.000
_cell.angle_alpha   90.00
_cell.angle_beta   90.00
_cell.angle_gamma   90.00
#
_symmetry.space_group_name_H-M   'P 1'
#
loop_
_entity.id
_entity.type
_entity.pdbx_description
1 polymer ?
#
loop_
_entity_poly.entity_id
_entity_poly.type
_entity_poly.pdbx_seq_one_letter_code
_entity_poly.pdbx_strand_id
1 'polypeptide(L)' 'EVWALEAYGAAYTLQEILTVKSDDVAGRTKVYEAIVRGDENFEAGIPESFNVLVKEMRSLNLNVELVTTEQQS' A
#
# COMPACT_ATOMS: atom_id res chain seq x y z
N GLU A 1 -2.02 -5.04 17.56
CA GLU A 1 -1.95 -6.13 16.56
C GLU A 1 -0.81 -5.90 15.57
N VAL A 2 -0.72 -4.72 14.94
CA VAL A 2 0.42 -4.31 14.08
C VAL A 2 1.79 -4.51 14.75
N TRP A 3 1.96 -4.06 16.00
CA TRP A 3 3.22 -4.22 16.74
C TRP A 3 3.64 -5.68 16.97
N ALA A 4 2.69 -6.62 17.04
CA ALA A 4 3.02 -8.03 17.18
C ALA A 4 3.55 -8.61 15.86
N LEU A 5 2.99 -8.18 14.72
CA LEU A 5 3.44 -8.59 13.39
C LEU A 5 4.79 -7.98 13.02
N GLU A 6 5.03 -6.73 13.41
CA GLU A 6 6.33 -6.06 13.26
C GLU A 6 7.42 -6.76 14.07
N ALA A 7 7.14 -7.10 15.34
CA ALA A 7 8.09 -7.81 16.19
C ALA A 7 8.40 -9.24 15.70
N TYR A 8 7.46 -9.87 14.98
CA TYR A 8 7.64 -11.18 14.37
C TYR A 8 8.42 -11.13 13.05
N GLY A 9 8.66 -9.94 12.49
CA GLY A 9 9.29 -9.78 11.18
C GLY A 9 8.40 -10.22 10.00
N ALA A 10 7.08 -10.29 10.21
CA ALA A 10 6.11 -10.70 9.19
C ALA A 10 5.77 -9.55 8.23
N ALA A 11 6.78 -9.00 7.55
CA ALA A 11 6.65 -7.80 6.71
C ALA A 11 5.60 -7.98 5.60
N TYR A 12 5.59 -9.13 4.93
CA TYR A 12 4.63 -9.45 3.86
C TYR A 12 3.18 -9.55 4.37
N THR A 13 2.98 -10.20 5.52
CA THR A 13 1.65 -10.31 6.12
C THR A 13 1.13 -8.96 6.60
N LEU A 14 2.01 -8.12 7.14
CA LEU A 14 1.66 -6.76 7.53
C LEU A 14 1.32 -5.90 6.31
N GLN A 15 2.11 -6.01 5.24
CA GLN A 15 1.86 -5.32 3.98
C GLN A 15 0.51 -5.74 3.39
N GLU A 16 0.19 -7.03 3.36
CA GLU A 16 -1.12 -7.51 2.91
C GLU A 16 -2.28 -6.93 3.72
N ILE A 17 -2.16 -6.90 5.05
CA ILE A 17 -3.18 -6.38 5.95
C ILE A 17 -3.43 -4.88 5.69
N LEU A 18 -2.37 -4.11 5.45
CA LEU A 18 -2.45 -2.65 5.26
C LEU A 18 -2.77 -2.23 3.82
N THR A 19 -2.58 -3.11 2.83
CA THR A 19 -2.79 -2.78 1.40
C THR A 19 -3.99 -3.55 0.85
N VAL A 20 -3.74 -4.71 0.24
CA VAL A 20 -4.67 -5.55 -0.50
C VAL A 20 -5.90 -5.95 0.32
N LYS A 21 -5.76 -6.17 1.63
CA LYS A 21 -6.86 -6.63 2.49
C LYS A 21 -7.70 -5.49 3.08
N SER A 22 -7.20 -4.25 3.11
CA SER A 22 -7.91 -3.10 3.71
C SER A 22 -8.26 -2.03 2.67
N ASP A 23 -7.26 -1.52 1.95
CA ASP A 23 -7.31 -0.16 1.37
C ASP A 23 -6.97 -0.09 -0.12
N ASP A 24 -6.45 -1.16 -0.74
CA ASP A 24 -6.09 -1.15 -2.17
C ASP A 24 -7.26 -1.65 -3.05
N VAL A 25 -8.10 -0.73 -3.51
CA VAL A 25 -9.25 -1.05 -4.38
C VAL A 25 -8.82 -1.66 -5.72
N ALA A 26 -7.69 -1.20 -6.28
CA ALA A 26 -7.16 -1.71 -7.55
C ALA A 26 -6.50 -3.08 -7.38
N GLY A 27 -5.78 -3.29 -6.27
CA GLY A 27 -5.16 -4.55 -5.88
C GLY A 27 -6.17 -5.65 -5.57
N ARG A 28 -7.32 -5.34 -4.95
CA ARG A 28 -8.36 -6.35 -4.65
C ARG A 28 -8.83 -7.10 -5.89
N THR A 29 -9.11 -6.42 -7.00
CA THR A 29 -9.60 -7.07 -8.23
C THR A 29 -8.54 -7.98 -8.84
N LYS A 30 -7.28 -7.54 -8.87
CA LYS A 30 -6.16 -8.36 -9.34
C LYS A 30 -5.93 -9.57 -8.44
N VAL A 31 -6.09 -9.42 -7.14
CA VAL A 31 -5.98 -10.53 -6.17
C VAL A 31 -7.11 -11.53 -6.33
N TYR A 32 -8.35 -11.09 -6.58
CA TYR A 32 -9.43 -12.01 -6.93
C TYR A 32 -9.12 -12.78 -8.23
N GLU A 33 -8.61 -12.11 -9.25
CA GLU A 33 -8.22 -12.76 -10.51
C GLU A 33 -7.05 -13.74 -10.32
N ALA A 34 -6.05 -13.38 -9.51
CA ALA A 34 -4.90 -14.22 -9.18
C ALA A 34 -5.31 -15.47 -8.39
N ILE A 35 -6.21 -15.34 -7.40
CA ILE A 35 -6.78 -16.46 -6.65
C ILE A 35 -7.54 -17.42 -7.58
N VAL A 36 -8.30 -16.88 -8.54
CA VAL A 36 -9.06 -17.69 -9.51
C VAL A 36 -8.13 -18.38 -10.52
N ARG A 37 -7.03 -17.74 -10.92
CA ARG A 37 -6.04 -18.28 -11.87
C ARG A 37 -5.00 -19.19 -11.21
N GLY A 38 -4.89 -19.19 -9.89
CA GLY A 38 -3.86 -19.94 -9.15
C GLY A 38 -2.46 -19.34 -9.29
N ASP A 39 -2.36 -18.04 -9.55
CA ASP A 39 -1.08 -17.33 -9.73
C ASP A 39 -0.71 -16.63 -8.42
N GLU A 40 0.54 -16.74 -7.97
CA GLU A 40 1.00 -16.21 -6.67
C GLU A 40 1.53 -14.76 -6.78
N ASN A 41 1.21 -14.07 -7.87
CA ASN A 41 1.79 -12.75 -8.12
C ASN A 41 1.03 -11.66 -7.34
N PHE A 42 1.52 -11.34 -6.15
CA PHE A 42 0.94 -10.33 -5.25
C PHE A 42 1.73 -9.02 -5.34
N GLU A 43 1.28 -8.11 -6.19
CA GLU A 43 1.77 -6.71 -6.20
C GLU A 43 0.86 -5.84 -5.33
N ALA A 44 1.37 -5.46 -4.15
CA ALA A 44 0.70 -4.48 -3.30
C ALA A 44 0.96 -3.06 -3.81
N GLY A 45 -0.11 -2.33 -4.14
CA GLY A 45 -0.04 -0.93 -4.57
C GLY A 45 0.05 0.07 -3.42
N ILE A 46 0.01 1.36 -3.77
CA ILE A 46 -0.10 2.45 -2.80
C ILE A 46 -1.53 2.44 -2.21
N PRO A 47 -1.71 2.43 -0.87
CA PRO A 47 -3.03 2.50 -0.25
C PRO A 47 -3.78 3.78 -0.61
N GLU A 48 -5.10 3.69 -0.82
CA GLU A 48 -5.93 4.87 -1.06
C GLU A 48 -5.97 5.81 0.17
N SER A 49 -5.84 5.27 1.38
CA SER A 49 -5.73 6.06 2.61
C SER A 49 -4.52 7.01 2.60
N PHE A 50 -3.40 6.60 1.99
CA PHE A 50 -2.23 7.48 1.80
C PHE A 50 -2.52 8.62 0.81
N ASN A 51 -3.25 8.32 -0.28
CA ASN A 51 -3.68 9.32 -1.24
C ASN A 51 -4.63 10.35 -0.62
N VAL A 52 -5.53 9.92 0.28
CA VAL A 52 -6.38 10.81 1.07
C VAL A 52 -5.55 11.69 2.01
N LEU A 53 -4.60 11.11 2.73
CA LEU A 53 -3.69 11.85 3.63
C LEU A 53 -2.94 12.96 2.88
N VAL A 54 -2.40 12.68 1.69
CA VAL A 54 -1.70 13.69 0.87
C VAL A 54 -2.65 14.82 0.44
N LYS A 55 -3.91 14.50 0.10
CA LYS A 55 -4.92 15.51 -0.25
C LYS A 55 -5.29 16.38 0.95
N GLU A 56 -5.42 15.79 2.14
CA GLU A 56 -5.69 16.52 3.38
C GLU A 56 -4.53 17.45 3.74
N MET A 57 -3.27 17.00 3.61
CA MET A 57 -2.10 17.86 3.82
C MET A 57 -2.05 19.01 2.81
N ARG A 58 -2.37 18.75 1.53
CA ARG A 58 -2.47 19.80 0.51
C ARG A 58 -3.58 20.81 0.82
N SER A 59 -4.68 20.39 1.44
CA SER A 59 -5.74 21.31 1.89
C SER A 59 -5.27 22.31 2.97
N LEU A 60 -4.23 21.94 3.72
CA LEU A 60 -3.55 22.80 4.69
C LEU A 60 -2.42 23.63 4.08
N ASN A 61 -2.32 23.69 2.75
CA ASN A 61 -1.27 24.40 2.02
C ASN A 61 0.14 23.78 2.20
N LEU A 62 0.23 22.50 2.58
CA LEU A 62 1.48 21.74 2.64
C LEU A 62 1.69 21.00 1.32
N ASN A 63 2.82 21.25 0.64
CA ASN A 63 3.19 20.49 -0.55
C ASN A 63 3.97 19.24 -0.16
N VAL A 64 3.38 18.07 -0.45
CA VAL A 64 4.01 16.76 -0.29
C VAL A 64 4.12 16.11 -1.66
N GLU A 65 5.34 15.73 -2.02
CA GLU A 65 5.70 15.08 -3.29
C GLU A 65 6.51 13.83 -3.01
N LEU A 66 6.26 12.78 -3.79
CA LEU A 66 7.04 11.55 -3.77
C LEU A 66 8.31 11.78 -4.59
N VAL A 67 9.46 11.77 -3.93
CA VAL A 67 10.75 11.92 -4.59
C VAL A 67 11.28 10.55 -4.94
N THR A 68 11.54 10.30 -6.22
CA THR A 68 12.29 9.12 -6.66
C THR A 68 13.78 9.43 -6.63
N THR A 69 14.60 8.46 -6.20
CA THR A 69 16.06 8.61 -6.03
C THR A 69 16.77 9.08 -7.32
N GLU A 70 16.16 8.90 -8.48
CA GLU A 70 16.69 9.35 -9.78
C GLU A 70 16.65 10.88 -9.99
N GLN A 71 15.89 11.63 -9.18
CA GLN A 71 15.77 13.09 -9.32
C GLN A 71 16.78 13.88 -8.46
N GLN A 72 17.71 13.21 -7.76
CA GLN A 72 18.68 13.85 -6.86
C GLN A 72 20.15 13.81 -7.33
N SER A 73 20.43 13.32 -8.55
CA SER A 73 21.77 13.28 -9.14
C SER A 73 21.97 14.29 -10.27
#